data_AF-A0A2J8A9T0-F1
#
_entry.id   AF-A0A2J8A9T0-F1
#
_cell.length_a   1.000
_cell.length_b   1.000
_cell.length_c   1.000
_cell.angle_alpha   90.00
_cell.angle_beta   90.00
_cell.angle_gamma   90.00
#
_symmetry.space_group_name_H-M   'P 1'
#
loop_
_entity.id
_entity.type
_entity.pdbx_description
1 polymer ?
#
loop_
_entity_poly.entity_id
_entity_poly.type
_entity_poly.pdbx_seq_one_letter_code
_entity_poly.pdbx_strand_id
1 'polypeptide(L)'
;MELEFFVVLWCFGGGWYEAWVPDVVGVMVIASSEEEAMAEIREQLTGCLDDVDMPTLSTRQAAEEKADALLLECAPGDYPTPVSKRVVSLTVSFERLKGGR
;
A
#
# COMPACT_ATOMS: atom_id res chain seq x y z
N MET A 1 -2.49 -18.45 6.44
CA MET A 1 -3.47 -17.95 5.45
C MET A 1 -2.73 -16.99 4.54
N GLU A 2 -3.18 -16.83 3.30
CA GLU A 2 -2.60 -15.88 2.35
C GLU A 2 -3.66 -14.87 1.93
N LEU A 3 -3.25 -13.61 1.83
CA LEU A 3 -4.07 -12.52 1.34
C LEU A 3 -3.28 -11.71 0.33
N GLU A 4 -3.97 -11.28 -0.71
CA GLU A 4 -3.42 -10.42 -1.75
C GLU A 4 -3.89 -8.99 -1.53
N PHE A 5 -2.93 -8.10 -1.34
CA PHE A 5 -3.15 -6.66 -1.28
C PHE A 5 -2.69 -6.01 -2.57
N PHE A 6 -3.34 -4.92 -2.97
CA PHE A 6 -2.84 -4.06 -4.03
C PHE A 6 -2.09 -2.88 -3.43
N VAL A 7 -0.81 -2.77 -3.76
CA VAL A 7 0.05 -1.65 -3.37
C VAL A 7 0.15 -0.70 -4.55
N VAL A 8 -0.16 0.57 -4.31
CA VAL A 8 0.10 1.66 -5.23
C VAL A 8 1.52 2.15 -4.97
N LEU A 9 2.38 2.03 -5.97
CA LEU A 9 3.77 2.48 -5.92
C LEU A 9 3.93 3.69 -6.84
N TRP A 10 4.27 4.82 -6.24
CA TRP A 10 4.69 6.03 -6.94
C TRP A 10 6.21 6.18 -6.88
N CYS A 11 6.80 6.60 -8.00
CA CYS A 11 8.20 6.98 -8.07
C CYS A 11 8.28 8.43 -8.52
N PHE A 12 8.90 9.28 -7.70
CA PHE A 12 9.07 10.71 -7.96
C PHE A 12 10.44 11.06 -8.55
N GLY A 13 11.29 10.04 -8.78
CA GLY A 13 12.68 10.22 -9.18
C GLY A 13 13.59 10.56 -8.00
N GLY A 14 14.90 10.64 -8.24
CA GLY A 14 15.87 11.02 -7.21
C GLY A 14 15.96 10.07 -6.00
N GLY A 15 15.48 8.83 -6.15
CA GLY A 15 15.38 7.89 -5.03
C GLY A 15 14.21 8.18 -4.10
N TRP A 16 13.13 8.82 -4.55
CA TRP A 16 11.90 8.95 -3.77
C TRP A 16 10.84 8.00 -4.30
N TYR A 17 10.51 7.01 -3.49
CA TYR A 17 9.41 6.08 -3.71
C TYR A 17 8.37 6.24 -2.61
N GLU A 18 7.10 6.18 -2.98
CA GLU A 18 6.01 6.06 -2.03
C GLU A 18 5.20 4.82 -2.35
N ALA A 19 4.93 4.01 -1.34
CA ALA A 19 4.09 2.84 -1.44
C ALA A 19 2.89 3.00 -0.51
N TRP A 20 1.70 2.72 -1.01
CA TRP A 20 0.44 2.90 -0.28
C TRP A 20 -0.50 1.73 -0.52
N VAL A 21 -1.20 1.28 0.52
CA VAL A 21 -2.21 0.21 0.39
C VAL A 21 -3.61 0.82 0.55
N PRO A 22 -4.39 0.95 -0.55
CA PRO A 22 -5.66 1.68 -0.52
C PRO A 22 -6.77 1.06 0.35
N ASP A 23 -6.61 -0.19 0.75
CA ASP A 23 -7.58 -0.93 1.55
C ASP A 23 -7.22 -0.97 3.03
N VAL A 24 -6.04 -0.50 3.41
CA VAL A 24 -5.57 -0.50 4.80
C VAL A 24 -5.22 0.93 5.19
N VAL A 25 -6.10 1.53 6.00
CA VAL A 25 -5.95 2.91 6.46
C VAL A 25 -4.63 3.03 7.24
N GLY A 26 -3.82 4.02 6.87
CA GLY A 26 -2.55 4.31 7.53
C GLY A 26 -1.35 3.52 7.00
N VAL A 27 -1.54 2.55 6.10
CA VAL A 27 -0.42 1.82 5.49
C VAL A 27 0.12 2.58 4.29
N MET A 28 1.10 3.43 4.56
CA MET A 28 1.82 4.24 3.58
C MET A 28 3.27 4.39 4.03
N VAL A 29 4.19 4.27 3.08
CA VAL A 29 5.64 4.33 3.30
C VAL A 29 6.26 5.27 2.27
N ILE A 30 7.25 6.04 2.72
CA ILE A 30 8.16 6.80 1.87
C ILE A 30 9.55 6.20 2.05
N ALA A 31 10.21 5.82 0.95
CA ALA A 31 11.50 5.14 1.00
C ALA A 31 12.44 5.59 -0.12
N SER A 32 13.72 5.22 0.04
CA SER A 32 14.78 5.57 -0.91
C SER A 32 14.80 4.69 -2.17
N SER A 33 14.12 3.55 -2.11
CA SER A 33 14.02 2.56 -3.18
C SER A 33 12.69 1.82 -3.16
N GLU A 34 12.32 1.21 -4.29
CA GLU A 34 11.16 0.33 -4.39
C GLU A 34 11.26 -0.89 -3.46
N GLU A 35 12.45 -1.48 -3.34
CA GLU A 35 12.68 -2.66 -2.49
C GLU A 35 12.43 -2.33 -1.01
N GLU A 36 12.98 -1.22 -0.54
CA GLU A 36 12.77 -0.72 0.82
C GLU A 36 11.28 -0.40 1.06
N ALA A 37 10.62 0.32 0.14
CA ALA A 37 9.20 0.64 0.25
C ALA A 37 8.33 -0.63 0.37
N MET A 38 8.59 -1.64 -0.47
CA MET A 38 7.82 -2.88 -0.47
C MET A 38 8.11 -3.76 0.76
N ALA A 39 9.34 -3.73 1.28
CA ALA A 39 9.70 -4.43 2.51
C ALA A 39 8.96 -3.84 3.72
N GLU A 40 8.95 -2.52 3.86
CA GLU A 40 8.24 -1.84 4.96
C GLU A 40 6.71 -2.01 4.87
N ILE A 41 6.12 -1.93 3.67
CA ILE A 41 4.69 -2.20 3.49
C ILE A 41 4.35 -3.62 3.92
N ARG A 42 5.19 -4.61 3.60
CA ARG A 42 4.98 -5.99 4.04
C ARG A 42 5.00 -6.11 5.56
N GLU A 43 5.91 -5.41 6.23
CA GLU A 43 6.00 -5.38 7.69
C GLU A 43 4.75 -4.75 8.32
N GLN A 44 4.32 -3.58 7.84
CA GLN A 44 3.11 -2.90 8.34
C GLN A 44 1.86 -3.75 8.13
N LEU A 45 1.68 -4.35 6.95
CA LEU A 45 0.55 -5.24 6.67
C LEU A 45 0.53 -6.46 7.59
N THR A 46 1.70 -7.02 7.90
CA THR A 46 1.78 -8.16 8.83
C THR A 46 1.30 -7.73 10.23
N GLY A 47 1.71 -6.55 10.70
CA GLY A 47 1.23 -6.00 11.97
C GLY A 47 -0.28 -5.69 11.98
N CYS A 48 -0.84 -5.19 10.88
CA CYS A 48 -2.28 -4.93 10.78
C CYS A 48 -3.13 -6.20 10.80
N LEU A 49 -2.60 -7.32 10.30
CA LEU A 49 -3.29 -8.61 10.26
C LEU A 49 -3.35 -9.32 11.62
N ASP A 50 -2.55 -8.87 12.58
CA ASP A 50 -2.60 -9.35 13.97
C ASP A 50 -3.76 -8.71 14.76
N ASP A 51 -4.25 -7.54 14.33
CA ASP A 51 -5.46 -6.90 14.86
C ASP A 51 -6.72 -7.42 14.15
N VAL A 52 -7.76 -7.71 14.92
CA VAL A 52 -8.81 -8.71 14.63
C VAL A 52 -9.72 -8.40 13.42
N ASP A 53 -9.64 -7.20 12.83
CA ASP A 53 -10.50 -6.77 11.73
C ASP A 53 -9.78 -6.78 10.38
N MET A 54 -10.08 -7.84 9.61
CA MET A 54 -9.64 -8.02 8.25
C MET A 54 -10.25 -6.96 7.30
N PRO A 55 -9.44 -6.15 6.59
CA PRO A 55 -9.97 -5.20 5.60
C PRO A 55 -10.67 -5.93 4.45
N THR A 56 -11.66 -5.25 3.85
CA THR A 56 -12.22 -5.68 2.57
C THR A 56 -11.22 -5.36 1.46
N LEU A 57 -10.73 -6.40 0.80
CA LEU A 57 -9.75 -6.26 -0.28
C LEU A 57 -10.43 -5.80 -1.57
N SER A 58 -9.88 -4.76 -2.19
CA SER A 58 -10.34 -4.23 -3.47
C SER A 58 -9.79 -5.03 -4.64
N THR A 59 -10.38 -4.84 -5.83
CA THR A 59 -9.79 -5.33 -7.08
C THR A 59 -8.64 -4.42 -7.50
N ARG A 60 -7.75 -4.92 -8.37
CA ARG A 60 -6.69 -4.12 -8.98
C ARG A 60 -7.22 -2.81 -9.59
N GLN A 61 -8.33 -2.88 -10.33
CA GLN A 61 -8.93 -1.72 -10.97
C GLN A 61 -9.40 -0.69 -9.94
N ALA A 62 -10.04 -1.12 -8.86
CA ALA A 62 -10.47 -0.21 -7.80
C ALA A 62 -9.28 0.45 -7.08
N ALA A 63 -8.16 -0.27 -6.89
CA ALA A 63 -6.93 0.32 -6.38
C ALA A 63 -6.32 1.36 -7.34
N GLU A 64 -6.37 1.11 -8.65
CA GLU A 64 -5.95 2.07 -9.68
C GLU A 64 -6.81 3.34 -9.68
N GLU A 65 -8.14 3.19 -9.59
CA GLU A 65 -9.09 4.31 -9.51
C GLU A 65 -8.89 5.15 -8.25
N LYS A 66 -8.67 4.50 -7.10
CA LYS A 66 -8.35 5.18 -5.83
C LYS A 66 -7.04 5.97 -5.93
N ALA A 67 -6.01 5.41 -6.58
CA ALA A 67 -4.74 6.10 -6.79
C ALA A 67 -4.88 7.34 -7.68
N ASP A 68 -5.68 7.26 -8.73
CA ASP A 68 -5.95 8.41 -9.61
C ASP A 68 -6.76 9.48 -8.89
N ALA A 69 -7.77 9.09 -8.10
CA ALA A 69 -8.54 10.02 -7.28
C ALA A 69 -7.65 10.78 -6.29
N LEU A 70 -6.73 10.11 -5.60
CA LEU A 70 -5.81 10.76 -4.66
C LEU A 70 -4.97 11.84 -5.35
N LEU A 71 -4.38 11.53 -6.50
CA LEU A 71 -3.55 12.49 -7.25
C LEU A 71 -4.36 13.70 -7.76
N LEU A 72 -5.65 13.51 -8.06
CA LEU A 72 -6.55 14.60 -8.46
C LEU A 72 -6.98 15.50 -7.30
N GLU A 73 -7.09 14.93 -6.09
CA GLU A 73 -7.44 15.67 -4.87
C GLU A 73 -6.28 16.55 -4.37
N CYS A 74 -5.04 16.20 -4.71
CA CYS A 74 -3.88 17.02 -4.39
C CYS A 74 -3.92 18.36 -5.14
N ALA A 75 -3.89 19.48 -4.41
CA ALA A 75 -3.82 20.78 -5.04
C ALA A 75 -2.51 20.93 -5.85
N PRO A 76 -2.53 21.65 -6.99
CA PRO A 76 -1.32 21.88 -7.77
C PRO A 76 -0.21 22.52 -6.93
N GLY A 77 0.90 21.79 -6.75
CA GLY A 77 2.07 22.24 -5.98
C GLY A 77 2.15 21.69 -4.55
N ASP A 78 1.07 21.13 -4.01
CA ASP A 78 1.06 20.54 -2.66
C ASP A 78 1.62 19.11 -2.65
N TYR A 79 1.56 18.44 -3.80
CA TYR A 79 2.10 17.10 -3.99
C TYR A 79 2.92 17.05 -5.28
N PRO A 80 4.14 16.50 -5.26
CA PRO A 80 4.92 16.35 -6.47
C PRO A 80 4.18 15.46 -7.48
N THR A 81 4.42 15.69 -8.77
CA THR A 81 3.89 14.78 -9.80
C THR A 81 4.78 13.54 -9.88
N PRO A 82 4.24 12.32 -9.70
CA PRO A 82 5.04 11.11 -9.84
C PRO A 82 5.52 10.95 -11.28
N VAL A 83 6.77 10.53 -11.44
CA VAL A 83 7.36 10.16 -12.74
C VAL A 83 6.75 8.86 -13.25
N SER A 84 6.40 7.95 -12.34
CA SER A 84 5.63 6.75 -12.68
C SER A 84 4.72 6.31 -11.52
N LYS A 85 3.63 5.63 -11.89
CA LYS A 85 2.68 4.96 -11.00
C LYS A 85 2.57 3.50 -11.42
N ARG A 86 2.61 2.57 -10.46
CA ARG A 86 2.29 1.16 -10.67
C ARG A 86 1.36 0.67 -9.57
N VAL A 87 0.44 -0.23 -9.92
CA VAL A 87 -0.30 -1.03 -8.95
C VAL A 87 0.24 -2.45 -9.00
N VAL A 88 0.74 -2.93 -7.87
CA VAL A 88 1.40 -4.22 -7.72
C VAL A 88 0.66 -5.07 -6.70
N SER A 89 0.52 -6.36 -6.98
CA SER A 89 -0.02 -7.33 -6.03
C SER A 89 1.05 -7.72 -5.03
N LEU A 90 0.70 -7.72 -3.74
CA LEU A 90 1.55 -8.16 -2.65
C LEU A 90 0.81 -9.23 -1.85
N THR A 91 1.30 -10.47 -1.94
CA THR A 91 0.79 -11.57 -1.13
C THR A 91 1.50 -11.58 0.22
N VAL A 92 0.70 -11.54 1.29
CA VAL A 92 1.17 -11.64 2.68
C VAL A 92 0.64 -12.92 3.30
N SER A 93 1.55 -13.69 3.89
CA SER A 93 1.23 -14.93 4.62
C SER A 93 1.22 -14.61 6.11
N PHE A 94 0.16 -14.98 6.81
CA PHE A 94 0.03 -14.78 8.25
C PHE A 94 -0.60 -16.01 8.94
N GLU A 95 -0.30 -16.16 10.22
CA GLU A 95 -0.90 -17.19 11.06
C GLU A 95 -2.13 -16.62 11.75
N ARG A 96 -3.31 -17.22 11.54
CA ARG A 96 -4.48 -16.87 12.34
C ARG A 96 -4.21 -17.38 13.75
N LEU A 97 -3.81 -16.49 14.66
CA LEU A 97 -3.78 -16.82 16.09
C LEU A 97 -5.17 -17.33 16.45
N LYS A 98 -5.26 -18.60 16.88
CA LYS A 98 -6.51 -19.16 17.40
C LYS A 98 -6.89 -18.29 18.58
N GLY A 99 -7.92 -17.46 18.41
CA GLY A 99 -8.42 -16.53 19.43
C GLY A 99 -8.45 -17.22 20.79
N GLY A 100 -7.58 -16.74 21.68
CA GLY A 100 -7.52 -17.18 23.05
C GLY A 100 -8.49 -16.37 23.90
N ARG A 101 -9.56 -17.06 24.34
CA ARG A 101 -10.59 -16.71 25.33
C ARG A 101 -11.75 -15.82 24.86
#